data_AF-A0A7C1C0B2-F1
#
_entry.id   AF-A0A7C1C0B2-F1
#
_cell.length_a   1.000
_cell.length_b   1.000
_cell.length_c   1.000
_cell.angle_alpha   90.00
_cell.angle_beta   90.00
_cell.angle_gamma   90.00
#
_symmetry.space_group_name_H-M   'P 1'
#
loop_
_entity.id
_entity.type
_entity.pdbx_description
1 polymer ?
#
loop_
_entity_poly.entity_id
_entity_poly.type
_entity_poly.pdbx_seq_one_letter_code
_entity_poly.pdbx_strand_id
1 'polypeptide(L)'
;MLRRLYLSPFGYLISGILHAFSWLHKPFMVYGYRNPKTGKFQKLTRISSSAKLLNKKEIILADNIWIGHYCLVDGTGGVSLGEGVQLSSHTVVYSHSSQDAIRLLGKHFIEQPATKRPGYKLKPVSIGDYTFVGTSSVILPGSVIGKGCIIGAGTVVN
;
A
#
# COMPACT_ATOMS: atom_id res chain seq x y z
N MET A 1 35.57 -5.73 -17.25
CA MET A 1 35.52 -7.18 -17.57
C MET A 1 34.11 -7.64 -17.94
N LEU A 2 33.07 -7.40 -17.11
CA LEU A 2 31.68 -7.82 -17.39
C LEU A 2 31.08 -7.31 -18.72
N ARG A 3 31.34 -6.05 -19.11
CA ARG A 3 30.81 -5.48 -20.36
C ARG A 3 31.29 -6.23 -21.61
N ARG A 4 32.56 -6.65 -21.65
CA ARG A 4 33.10 -7.44 -22.79
C ARG A 4 32.47 -8.83 -22.87
N LEU A 5 32.22 -9.46 -21.73
CA LEU A 5 31.55 -10.76 -21.65
C LEU A 5 30.10 -10.66 -22.13
N TYR A 6 29.37 -9.62 -21.70
CA TYR A 6 27.99 -9.37 -22.14
C TYR A 6 27.88 -9.07 -23.65
N LEU A 7 28.85 -8.36 -24.24
CA LEU A 7 28.86 -8.05 -25.68
C LEU A 7 29.35 -9.22 -26.56
N SER A 8 29.81 -10.33 -25.97
CA SER A 8 30.18 -11.54 -26.70
C SER A 8 28.95 -12.40 -27.02
N PRO A 9 29.06 -13.47 -27.84
CA PRO A 9 27.96 -14.43 -28.04
C PRO A 9 27.43 -15.05 -26.74
N PHE A 10 28.23 -15.11 -25.68
CA PHE A 10 27.79 -15.55 -24.35
C PHE A 10 26.74 -14.61 -23.72
N GLY A 11 26.65 -13.37 -24.20
CA GLY A 11 25.65 -12.37 -23.82
C GLY A 11 24.20 -12.81 -24.05
N TYR A 12 23.93 -13.62 -25.08
CA TYR A 12 22.60 -14.18 -25.33
C TYR A 12 22.16 -15.12 -24.21
N LEU A 13 23.09 -15.98 -23.74
CA LEU A 13 22.84 -16.88 -22.60
C LEU A 13 22.61 -16.08 -21.32
N ILE A 14 23.46 -15.08 -21.04
CA ILE A 14 23.31 -14.18 -19.89
C ILE A 14 21.94 -13.49 -19.93
N SER A 15 21.54 -12.95 -21.09
CA SER A 15 20.25 -12.29 -21.26
C SER A 15 19.08 -13.26 -21.05
N GLY A 16 19.15 -14.48 -21.60
CA GLY A 16 18.13 -15.51 -21.40
C GLY A 16 17.93 -15.87 -19.92
N ILE A 17 19.02 -16.05 -19.17
CA ILE A 17 18.98 -16.30 -17.73
C ILE A 17 18.34 -15.11 -16.99
N LEU A 18 18.74 -13.88 -17.31
CA LEU A 18 18.19 -12.68 -16.68
C LEU A 18 16.69 -12.51 -16.97
N HIS A 19 16.24 -12.80 -18.19
CA HIS A 19 14.81 -12.77 -18.54
C HIS A 19 14.01 -13.83 -17.80
N ALA A 20 14.52 -15.06 -17.70
CA ALA A 20 13.89 -16.12 -16.91
C ALA A 20 13.77 -15.72 -15.43
N PHE A 21 14.84 -15.14 -14.86
CA PHE A 21 14.85 -14.65 -13.49
C PHE A 21 13.88 -13.49 -13.26
N SER A 22 13.80 -12.55 -14.22
CA SER A 22 12.83 -11.45 -14.19
C SER A 22 11.39 -11.95 -14.20
N TRP A 23 11.08 -12.95 -15.04
CA TRP A 23 9.75 -13.54 -15.11
C TRP A 23 9.32 -14.22 -13.81
N LEU A 24 10.26 -14.82 -13.08
CA LEU A 24 10.00 -15.45 -11.77
C LEU A 24 9.68 -14.43 -10.66
N HIS A 25 10.24 -13.22 -10.75
CA HIS A 25 10.11 -12.19 -9.72
C HIS A 25 9.12 -11.08 -10.07
N LYS A 26 8.48 -11.13 -11.24
CA LYS A 26 7.51 -10.13 -11.64
C LYS A 26 6.31 -10.11 -10.68
N PRO A 27 5.78 -8.93 -10.30
CA PRO A 27 4.57 -8.84 -9.52
C PRO A 27 3.41 -9.56 -10.20
N PHE A 28 2.52 -10.14 -9.39
CA PHE A 28 1.30 -10.80 -9.84
C PHE A 28 0.18 -10.55 -8.82
N MET A 29 -1.06 -10.81 -9.21
CA MET A 29 -2.19 -10.68 -8.29
C MET A 29 -2.39 -11.98 -7.49
N VAL A 30 -2.43 -11.85 -6.17
CA VAL A 30 -2.79 -12.94 -5.26
C VAL A 30 -4.29 -12.90 -5.02
N TYR A 31 -4.96 -14.01 -5.27
CA TYR A 31 -6.41 -14.16 -5.12
C TYR A 31 -6.74 -14.79 -3.77
N GLY A 32 -7.75 -14.24 -3.12
CA GLY A 32 -8.15 -14.64 -1.77
C GLY A 32 -7.36 -13.90 -0.70
N TYR A 33 -8.06 -13.52 0.36
CA TYR A 33 -7.45 -12.92 1.54
C TYR A 33 -8.09 -13.47 2.80
N ARG A 34 -7.26 -13.89 3.77
CA ARG A 34 -7.76 -14.34 5.07
C ARG A 34 -7.80 -13.15 6.02
N ASN A 35 -9.01 -12.75 6.42
CA ASN A 35 -9.18 -11.64 7.34
C ASN A 35 -8.53 -11.99 8.71
N PRO A 36 -7.58 -11.19 9.21
CA PRO A 36 -6.83 -11.54 10.41
C PRO A 36 -7.66 -11.43 11.70
N LYS A 37 -8.72 -10.61 11.72
CA LYS A 37 -9.59 -10.45 12.91
C LYS A 37 -10.69 -11.52 12.97
N THR A 38 -11.32 -11.82 11.84
CA THR A 38 -12.48 -12.74 11.79
C THR A 38 -12.11 -14.15 11.35
N GLY A 39 -10.93 -14.36 10.79
CA GLY A 39 -10.52 -15.63 10.18
C GLY A 39 -11.23 -15.97 8.87
N LYS A 40 -12.24 -15.19 8.46
CA LYS A 40 -13.02 -15.40 7.24
C LYS A 40 -12.15 -15.28 6.00
N PHE A 41 -12.31 -16.21 5.06
CA PHE A 41 -11.65 -16.15 3.78
C PHE A 41 -12.48 -15.33 2.78
N GLN A 42 -11.90 -14.23 2.31
CA GLN A 42 -12.47 -13.30 1.34
C GLN A 42 -12.01 -13.73 -0.06
N LYS A 43 -12.80 -14.61 -0.69
CA LYS A 43 -12.43 -15.28 -1.95
C LYS A 43 -12.32 -14.31 -3.12
N LEU A 44 -13.07 -13.21 -3.10
CA LEU A 44 -13.13 -12.25 -4.20
C LEU A 44 -12.10 -11.14 -4.06
N THR A 45 -11.35 -11.10 -2.96
CA THR A 45 -10.31 -10.10 -2.74
C THR A 45 -9.04 -10.44 -3.52
N ARG A 46 -8.46 -9.44 -4.20
CA ARG A 46 -7.22 -9.56 -4.98
C ARG A 46 -6.22 -8.52 -4.53
N ILE A 47 -5.06 -8.96 -4.08
CA ILE A 47 -3.98 -8.08 -3.59
C ILE A 47 -2.72 -8.42 -4.36
N SER A 48 -2.08 -7.41 -4.94
CA SER A 48 -0.79 -7.59 -5.60
C SER A 48 0.26 -8.16 -4.65
N SER A 49 1.09 -9.09 -5.14
CA SER A 49 2.27 -9.59 -4.42
C SER A 49 3.29 -8.49 -4.08
N SER A 50 3.25 -7.35 -4.78
CA SER A 50 4.07 -6.18 -4.51
C SER A 50 3.42 -5.13 -3.59
N ALA A 51 2.15 -5.30 -3.21
CA ALA A 51 1.49 -4.38 -2.30
C ALA A 51 1.98 -4.60 -0.86
N LYS A 52 2.19 -3.51 -0.11
CA LYS A 52 2.64 -3.55 1.27
C LYS A 52 1.52 -3.12 2.21
N LEU A 53 1.12 -4.02 3.09
CA LEU A 53 0.15 -3.75 4.14
C LEU A 53 0.90 -3.70 5.48
N LEU A 54 1.03 -2.52 6.06
CA LEU A 54 1.69 -2.30 7.35
C LEU A 54 0.67 -2.45 8.48
N ASN A 55 1.10 -3.03 9.60
CA ASN A 55 0.22 -3.27 10.75
C ASN A 55 -1.12 -3.95 10.35
N LYS A 56 -1.03 -5.04 9.56
CA LYS A 56 -2.18 -5.74 8.94
C LYS A 56 -3.36 -6.01 9.89
N LYS A 57 -3.08 -6.21 11.18
CA LYS A 57 -4.10 -6.42 12.22
C LYS A 57 -5.06 -5.24 12.36
N GLU A 58 -4.68 -4.02 11.99
CA GLU A 58 -5.54 -2.83 12.04
C GLU A 58 -6.05 -2.39 10.66
N ILE A 59 -5.87 -3.23 9.63
CA ILE A 59 -6.47 -3.02 8.32
C ILE A 59 -7.71 -3.92 8.22
N ILE A 60 -8.87 -3.29 8.12
CA ILE A 60 -10.15 -3.95 7.98
C ILE A 60 -10.53 -3.88 6.50
N LEU A 61 -10.55 -5.04 5.86
CA LEU A 61 -10.99 -5.20 4.48
C LEU A 61 -12.36 -5.89 4.47
N ALA A 62 -13.29 -5.40 3.67
CA ALA A 62 -14.45 -6.17 3.21
C ALA A 62 -14.03 -7.17 2.12
N ASP A 63 -14.98 -7.88 1.50
CA ASP A 63 -14.65 -8.75 0.35
C ASP A 63 -14.65 -7.97 -0.98
N ASN A 64 -14.26 -8.64 -2.07
CA ASN A 64 -14.20 -8.10 -3.42
C ASN A 64 -13.26 -6.88 -3.58
N ILE A 65 -12.32 -6.70 -2.65
CA ILE A 65 -11.33 -5.62 -2.70
C ILE A 65 -10.32 -5.87 -3.82
N TRP A 66 -9.86 -4.81 -4.47
CA TRP A 66 -8.68 -4.82 -5.34
C TRP A 66 -7.59 -3.88 -4.82
N ILE A 67 -6.38 -4.40 -4.58
CA ILE A 67 -5.21 -3.59 -4.25
C ILE A 67 -4.13 -3.83 -5.31
N GLY A 68 -3.90 -2.82 -6.15
CA GLY A 68 -2.97 -2.87 -7.27
C GLY A 68 -1.49 -2.93 -6.88
N HIS A 69 -0.65 -3.02 -7.91
CA HIS A 69 0.80 -3.14 -7.70
C HIS A 69 1.40 -1.94 -6.97
N TYR A 70 2.34 -2.22 -6.08
CA TYR A 70 3.12 -1.21 -5.35
C TYR A 70 2.29 -0.24 -4.52
N CYS A 71 1.06 -0.62 -4.15
CA CYS A 71 0.30 0.14 -3.17
C CYS A 71 0.91 -0.01 -1.77
N LEU A 72 0.78 1.02 -0.96
CA LEU A 72 1.07 0.97 0.47
C LEU A 72 -0.21 1.27 1.24
N VAL A 73 -0.63 0.34 2.09
CA VAL A 73 -1.73 0.56 3.04
C VAL A 73 -1.13 0.52 4.43
N ASP A 74 -1.11 1.68 5.07
CA ASP A 74 -0.59 1.83 6.42
C ASP A 74 -1.73 1.73 7.44
N GLY A 75 -1.78 0.63 8.20
CA GLY A 75 -2.74 0.42 9.26
C GLY A 75 -2.34 0.96 10.64
N THR A 76 -1.28 1.76 10.77
CA THR A 76 -0.77 2.17 12.11
C THR A 76 -1.83 2.91 12.96
N GLY A 77 -2.59 3.82 12.36
CA GLY A 77 -3.75 4.48 12.97
C GLY A 77 -5.11 3.87 12.60
N GLY A 78 -5.10 2.75 11.86
CA GLY A 78 -6.30 2.04 11.39
C GLY A 78 -6.73 2.41 9.97
N VAL A 79 -7.16 1.42 9.18
CA VAL A 79 -7.73 1.63 7.84
C VAL A 79 -8.92 0.70 7.65
N SER A 80 -10.02 1.22 7.11
CA SER A 80 -11.20 0.44 6.74
C SER A 80 -11.54 0.64 5.26
N LEU A 81 -11.56 -0.45 4.49
CA LEU A 81 -11.97 -0.47 3.08
C LEU A 81 -13.28 -1.27 2.93
N GLY A 82 -14.31 -0.60 2.42
CA GLY A 82 -15.63 -1.16 2.12
C GLY A 82 -15.62 -2.14 0.95
N GLU A 83 -16.73 -2.84 0.72
CA GLU A 83 -16.82 -3.89 -0.30
C GLU A 83 -16.48 -3.33 -1.68
N GLY A 84 -15.68 -4.05 -2.48
CA GLY A 84 -15.45 -3.65 -3.86
C GLY A 84 -14.56 -2.42 -4.06
N VAL A 85 -13.96 -1.87 -2.99
CA VAL A 85 -12.99 -0.77 -3.10
C VAL A 85 -11.81 -1.21 -3.95
N GLN A 86 -11.39 -0.33 -4.86
CA GLN A 86 -10.26 -0.53 -5.75
C GLN A 86 -9.19 0.54 -5.54
N LEU A 87 -8.01 0.11 -5.12
CA LEU A 87 -6.81 0.94 -5.08
C LEU A 87 -5.97 0.64 -6.32
N SER A 88 -5.84 1.62 -7.20
CA SER A 88 -4.97 1.50 -8.39
C SER A 88 -3.50 1.53 -7.99
N SER A 89 -2.61 1.12 -8.91
CA SER A 89 -1.18 0.99 -8.61
C SER A 89 -0.55 2.27 -8.03
N HIS A 90 0.48 2.09 -7.21
CA HIS A 90 1.21 3.18 -6.55
C HIS A 90 0.36 4.09 -5.64
N THR A 91 -0.88 3.71 -5.33
CA THR A 91 -1.71 4.44 -4.35
C THR A 91 -1.19 4.19 -2.95
N VAL A 92 -1.19 5.24 -2.12
CA VAL A 92 -0.79 5.16 -0.72
C VAL A 92 -1.93 5.61 0.19
N VAL A 93 -2.23 4.81 1.21
CA VAL A 93 -3.18 5.14 2.27
C VAL A 93 -2.40 5.25 3.58
N TYR A 94 -2.30 6.46 4.13
CA TYR A 94 -1.64 6.73 5.41
C TYR A 94 -2.67 6.93 6.52
N SER A 95 -2.50 6.23 7.63
CA SER A 95 -3.30 6.42 8.85
C SER A 95 -2.49 7.04 9.99
N HIS A 96 -1.19 7.28 9.77
CA HIS A 96 -0.36 8.06 10.70
C HIS A 96 0.50 9.11 10.00
N SER A 97 0.91 10.13 10.76
CA SER A 97 1.92 11.11 10.31
C SER A 97 2.67 11.68 11.51
N SER A 98 3.99 11.84 11.34
CA SER A 98 4.89 12.44 12.34
C SER A 98 5.36 13.84 11.96
N GLN A 99 4.86 14.41 10.85
CA GLN A 99 5.40 15.64 10.28
C GLN A 99 5.29 16.84 11.22
N ASP A 100 4.24 16.92 12.03
CA ASP A 100 4.08 18.01 13.01
C ASP A 100 4.96 17.72 14.25
N ALA A 101 5.00 16.46 14.70
CA ALA A 101 5.81 16.03 15.83
C ALA A 101 7.30 16.31 15.68
N ILE A 102 7.89 16.06 14.51
CA ILE A 102 9.32 16.35 14.28
C ILE A 102 9.62 17.86 14.34
N ARG A 103 8.68 18.71 13.93
CA ARG A 103 8.83 20.18 13.99
C ARG A 103 8.70 20.69 15.42
N LEU A 104 7.81 20.11 16.21
CA LEU A 104 7.58 20.49 17.60
C LEU A 104 8.71 20.03 18.54
N LEU A 105 9.32 18.86 18.27
CA LEU A 105 10.31 18.26 19.17
C LEU A 105 11.76 18.46 18.71
N GLY A 106 12.01 18.72 17.42
CA GLY A 106 13.36 18.90 16.88
C GLY A 106 14.28 17.71 17.18
N LYS A 107 15.48 17.99 17.72
CA LYS A 107 16.48 16.97 18.07
C LYS A 107 15.98 15.95 19.11
N HIS A 108 14.99 16.32 19.93
CA HIS A 108 14.42 15.48 20.97
C HIS A 108 13.33 14.51 20.45
N PHE A 109 13.08 14.48 19.13
CA PHE A 109 12.00 13.67 18.55
C PHE A 109 12.07 12.19 18.90
N ILE A 110 13.28 11.60 18.89
CA ILE A 110 13.45 10.17 19.15
C ILE A 110 13.40 9.83 20.64
N GLU A 111 13.61 10.81 21.53
CA GLU A 111 13.63 10.63 22.98
C GLU A 111 12.23 10.30 23.53
N GLN A 112 11.18 10.73 22.82
CA GLN A 112 9.80 10.44 23.20
C GLN A 112 9.22 9.25 22.43
N PRO A 113 8.47 8.34 23.11
CA PRO A 113 7.69 7.31 22.43
C PRO A 113 6.71 7.92 21.43
N ALA A 114 6.55 7.30 20.26
CA ALA A 114 5.75 7.85 19.14
C ALA A 114 4.34 8.32 19.55
N THR A 115 3.63 7.52 20.36
CA THR A 115 2.27 7.82 20.83
C THR A 115 2.18 9.01 21.79
N LYS A 116 3.29 9.42 22.40
CA LYS A 116 3.36 10.56 23.32
C LYS A 116 3.92 11.82 22.66
N ARG A 117 4.36 11.74 21.40
CA ARG A 117 4.91 12.88 20.68
C ARG A 117 3.79 13.89 20.38
N PRO A 118 3.94 15.16 20.78
CA PRO A 118 2.96 16.19 20.42
C PRO A 118 2.84 16.28 18.90
N GLY A 119 1.61 16.43 18.38
CA GLY A 119 1.37 16.51 16.93
C GLY A 119 1.56 15.20 16.15
N TYR A 120 1.83 14.07 16.80
CA TYR A 120 1.81 12.77 16.11
C TYR A 120 0.37 12.37 15.80
N LYS A 121 0.07 12.21 14.51
CA LYS A 121 -1.27 11.86 14.03
C LYS A 121 -1.40 10.36 13.98
N LEU A 122 -2.38 9.82 14.70
CA LEU A 122 -2.94 8.49 14.51
C LEU A 122 -4.41 8.68 14.23
N LYS A 123 -4.77 8.73 12.95
CA LYS A 123 -6.14 9.02 12.52
C LYS A 123 -6.60 7.95 11.52
N PRO A 124 -7.69 7.23 11.83
CA PRO A 124 -8.15 6.17 10.96
C PRO A 124 -8.61 6.73 9.61
N VAL A 125 -8.41 5.94 8.56
CA VAL A 125 -8.93 6.24 7.21
C VAL A 125 -10.10 5.30 6.91
N SER A 126 -11.16 5.83 6.31
CA SER A 126 -12.29 5.03 5.84
C SER A 126 -12.60 5.32 4.37
N ILE A 127 -12.77 4.26 3.59
CA ILE A 127 -13.14 4.34 2.16
C ILE A 127 -14.38 3.46 1.96
N GLY A 128 -15.49 4.09 1.58
CA GLY A 128 -16.79 3.43 1.41
C GLY A 128 -16.85 2.48 0.22
N ASP A 129 -17.89 1.65 0.19
CA ASP A 129 -18.06 0.58 -0.80
C ASP A 129 -17.99 1.08 -2.25
N TYR A 130 -17.50 0.21 -3.13
CA TYR A 130 -17.43 0.40 -4.58
C TYR A 130 -16.73 1.70 -5.02
N THR A 131 -15.85 2.23 -4.17
CA THR A 131 -15.05 3.42 -4.48
C THR A 131 -13.78 3.03 -5.24
N PHE A 132 -13.48 3.80 -6.27
CA PHE A 132 -12.26 3.67 -7.07
C PHE A 132 -11.27 4.77 -6.69
N VAL A 133 -10.03 4.38 -6.40
CA VAL A 133 -8.91 5.30 -6.16
C VAL A 133 -7.90 5.17 -7.30
N GLY A 134 -7.74 6.26 -8.05
CA GLY A 134 -6.85 6.32 -9.22
C GLY A 134 -5.38 6.21 -8.87
N THR A 135 -4.58 5.79 -9.85
CA THR A 135 -3.14 5.51 -9.74
C THR A 135 -2.38 6.67 -9.09
N SER A 136 -1.39 6.34 -8.27
CA SER A 136 -0.51 7.32 -7.61
C SER A 136 -1.22 8.35 -6.73
N SER A 137 -2.44 8.04 -6.25
CA SER A 137 -3.12 8.91 -5.29
C SER A 137 -2.58 8.71 -3.86
N VAL A 138 -2.69 9.75 -3.03
CA VAL A 138 -2.30 9.73 -1.63
C VAL A 138 -3.51 10.06 -0.76
N ILE A 139 -3.90 9.12 0.10
CA ILE A 139 -4.98 9.30 1.08
C ILE A 139 -4.35 9.56 2.45
N LEU A 140 -4.62 10.72 3.04
CA LEU A 140 -3.96 11.18 4.27
C LEU A 140 -4.73 10.80 5.55
N PRO A 141 -4.06 10.81 6.71
CA PRO A 141 -4.64 10.36 7.97
C PRO A 141 -5.92 11.12 8.35
N GLY A 142 -6.99 10.38 8.62
CA GLY A 142 -8.30 10.95 8.98
C GLY A 142 -9.26 11.13 7.81
N SER A 143 -8.84 10.83 6.58
CA SER A 143 -9.71 10.91 5.39
C SER A 143 -10.92 9.98 5.52
N VAL A 144 -12.08 10.49 5.11
CA VAL A 144 -13.35 9.75 5.00
C VAL A 144 -13.87 9.92 3.58
N ILE A 145 -13.83 8.84 2.79
CA ILE A 145 -14.32 8.83 1.41
C ILE A 145 -15.63 8.05 1.37
N GLY A 146 -16.66 8.64 0.76
CA GLY A 146 -17.98 8.05 0.63
C GLY A 146 -18.03 6.81 -0.25
N LYS A 147 -19.22 6.20 -0.33
CA LYS A 147 -19.53 5.08 -1.22
C LYS A 147 -19.61 5.54 -2.68
N GLY A 148 -19.10 4.74 -3.60
CA GLY A 148 -19.24 4.94 -5.05
C GLY A 148 -18.47 6.14 -5.60
N CYS A 149 -17.47 6.64 -4.86
CA CYS A 149 -16.65 7.75 -5.31
C CYS A 149 -15.63 7.29 -6.37
N ILE A 150 -15.24 8.21 -7.23
CA ILE A 150 -14.11 8.04 -8.15
C ILE A 150 -13.09 9.13 -7.82
N ILE A 151 -11.93 8.71 -7.31
CA ILE A 151 -10.80 9.60 -7.05
C ILE A 151 -9.87 9.56 -8.26
N GLY A 152 -9.62 10.72 -8.88
CA GLY A 152 -8.74 10.83 -10.04
C GLY A 152 -7.30 10.42 -9.72
N ALA A 153 -6.54 10.00 -10.74
CA ALA A 153 -5.14 9.66 -10.56
C ALA A 153 -4.30 10.86 -10.07
N GLY A 154 -3.31 10.61 -9.23
CA GLY A 154 -2.42 11.64 -8.67
C GLY A 154 -3.07 12.55 -7.63
N THR A 155 -4.27 12.23 -7.14
CA THR A 155 -5.00 13.07 -6.17
C THR A 155 -4.40 12.93 -4.78
N VAL A 156 -4.38 14.03 -4.02
CA VAL A 156 -4.17 14.02 -2.57
C VAL A 156 -5.51 14.28 -1.88
N VAL A 157 -5.95 13.33 -1.06
CA VAL A 157 -7.16 13.45 -0.22
C VAL A 157 -6.70 13.71 1.22
N ASN A 158 -7.24 14.76 1.86
CA ASN A 158 -6.84 15.23 3.20
C ASN A 158 -8.05 15.47 4.09
#